data_AF-A0A7Y6E9J0-F1
#
_entry.id   AF-A0A7Y6E9J0-F1
#
_cell.length_a   1.000
_cell.length_b   1.000
_cell.length_c   1.000
_cell.angle_alpha   90.00
_cell.angle_beta   90.00
_cell.angle_gamma   90.00
#
_symmetry.space_group_name_H-M   'P 1'
#
loop_
_entity.id
_entity.type
_entity.pdbx_description
1 polymer ?
#
loop_
_entity_poly.entity_id
_entity_poly.type
_entity_poly.pdbx_seq_one_letter_code
_entity_poly.pdbx_strand_id
1 'polypeptide(L)'
;MVSVGTVVWLSSELMFFAGLFAMYFTLRSTSGQMWAEETAKLNFPFALVNTIVLVASSFTCQMGVFAAERLQPRRLGGPLSFTRWGMNEWFTLTFIMGAFFVAGQATEYAMLVSEHVSLSSNAYGSAFYMTTGFHGLHVIGGLIAFLLIIGRSFAAKKFGHFEATSAIVTSYYWHFVDVVWIGLFLVIYVLK
;
A
#
# COMPACT_ATOMS: atom_id res chain seq x y z
N MET A 1 -2.14 8.88 23.03
CA MET A 1 -1.09 7.85 23.18
C MET A 1 -1.02 6.91 21.98
N VAL A 2 -2.15 6.42 21.44
CA VAL A 2 -2.16 5.50 20.29
C VAL A 2 -1.45 6.07 19.06
N SER A 3 -1.69 7.34 18.69
CA SER A 3 -1.05 7.96 17.52
C SER A 3 0.47 8.02 17.60
N VAL A 4 1.02 8.33 18.78
CA VAL A 4 2.48 8.34 19.00
C VAL A 4 3.04 6.92 18.92
N GLY A 5 2.35 5.94 19.52
CA GLY A 5 2.72 4.53 19.42
C GLY A 5 2.75 4.03 17.97
N THR A 6 1.77 4.43 17.15
CA THR A 6 1.74 4.11 15.72
C THR A 6 2.95 4.70 15.00
N VAL A 7 3.29 5.97 15.22
CA VAL A 7 4.46 6.60 14.55
C VAL A 7 5.78 5.92 14.93
N VAL A 8 5.95 5.56 16.21
CA VAL A 8 7.14 4.83 16.66
C VAL A 8 7.21 3.44 16.01
N TRP A 9 6.09 2.73 15.94
CA TRP A 9 6.03 1.44 15.25
C TRP A 9 6.31 1.58 13.75
N LEU A 10 5.74 2.58 13.06
CA LEU A 10 6.04 2.85 11.64
C LEU A 10 7.53 3.13 11.40
N SER A 11 8.20 3.78 12.36
CA SER A 11 9.66 3.98 12.29
C SER A 11 10.42 2.65 12.33
N SER A 12 9.91 1.65 13.06
CA SER A 12 10.51 0.31 13.07
C SER A 12 10.29 -0.45 11.75
N GLU A 13 9.11 -0.30 11.14
CA GLU A 13 8.82 -0.85 9.81
C GLU A 13 9.71 -0.20 8.73
N LEU A 14 10.01 1.10 8.87
CA LEU A 14 10.95 1.77 7.97
C LEU A 14 12.34 1.13 8.01
N MET A 15 12.82 0.75 9.21
CA MET A 15 14.11 0.04 9.36
C MET A 15 14.06 -1.37 8.78
N PHE A 16 12.91 -2.06 8.90
CA PHE A 16 12.69 -3.35 8.24
C PHE A 16 12.85 -3.23 6.71
N PHE A 17 12.18 -2.25 6.09
CA PHE A 17 12.32 -2.00 4.64
C PHE A 17 13.72 -1.52 4.26
N ALA A 18 14.40 -0.73 5.11
CA ALA A 18 15.78 -0.33 4.87
C ALA A 18 16.72 -1.54 4.74
N GLY A 19 16.52 -2.59 5.54
CA GLY A 19 17.23 -3.86 5.41
C GLY A 19 16.96 -4.56 4.07
N LEU A 20 15.70 -4.56 3.60
CA LEU A 20 15.33 -5.11 2.30
C LEU A 20 15.95 -4.32 1.13
N PHE A 21 15.98 -2.98 1.22
CA PHE A 21 16.67 -2.14 0.25
C PHE A 21 18.19 -2.39 0.24
N ALA A 22 18.81 -2.53 1.40
CA ALA A 22 20.23 -2.83 1.50
C ALA A 22 20.58 -4.17 0.83
N MET A 23 19.75 -5.20 1.04
CA MET A 23 19.87 -6.49 0.33
C MET A 23 19.78 -6.30 -1.19
N TYR A 24 18.75 -5.57 -1.67
CA TYR A 24 18.54 -5.31 -3.09
C TYR A 24 19.74 -4.61 -3.74
N PHE A 25 20.20 -3.50 -3.15
CA PHE A 25 21.32 -2.73 -3.71
C PHE A 25 22.64 -3.51 -3.69
N THR A 26 22.86 -4.34 -2.67
CA THR A 26 24.05 -5.19 -2.61
C THR A 26 24.04 -6.21 -3.75
N LEU A 27 22.93 -6.93 -3.94
CA LEU A 27 22.80 -7.91 -5.02
C LEU A 27 22.89 -7.28 -6.41
N ARG A 28 22.33 -6.07 -6.58
CA ARG A 28 22.48 -5.29 -7.81
C ARG A 28 23.93 -4.98 -8.13
N SER A 29 24.72 -4.60 -7.12
CA SER A 29 26.13 -4.23 -7.30
C SER A 29 27.02 -5.42 -7.71
N THR A 30 26.66 -6.63 -7.30
CA THR A 30 27.46 -7.84 -7.56
C THR A 30 27.05 -8.59 -8.84
N SER A 31 25.83 -8.34 -9.36
CA SER A 31 25.20 -9.18 -10.41
C SER A 31 24.70 -8.36 -11.61
N GLY A 32 25.47 -7.38 -12.07
CA GLY A 32 25.02 -6.37 -13.03
C GLY A 32 24.50 -6.88 -14.38
N GLN A 33 25.11 -7.92 -14.98
CA GLN A 33 24.65 -8.46 -16.28
C GLN A 33 23.26 -9.12 -16.16
N MET A 34 23.07 -9.98 -15.18
CA MET A 34 21.77 -10.62 -14.87
C MET A 34 20.69 -9.56 -14.57
N TRP A 35 21.06 -8.48 -13.88
CA TRP A 35 20.13 -7.40 -13.53
C TRP A 35 19.53 -6.72 -14.76
N ALA A 36 20.36 -6.46 -15.78
CA ALA A 36 19.91 -5.83 -17.02
C ALA A 36 18.95 -6.72 -17.82
N GLU A 37 19.17 -8.03 -17.82
CA GLU A 37 18.31 -9.00 -18.51
C GLU A 37 16.94 -9.13 -17.84
N GLU A 38 16.91 -9.21 -16.51
CA GLU A 38 15.65 -9.40 -15.77
C GLU A 38 14.81 -8.13 -15.68
N THR A 39 15.45 -6.95 -15.52
CA THR A 39 14.73 -5.66 -15.53
C THR A 39 14.13 -5.30 -16.88
N ALA A 40 14.57 -5.94 -17.97
CA ALA A 40 13.98 -5.77 -19.30
C ALA A 40 12.62 -6.47 -19.46
N LYS A 41 12.34 -7.50 -18.65
CA LYS A 41 11.06 -8.24 -18.64
C LYS A 41 9.94 -7.49 -17.89
N LEU A 42 10.30 -6.48 -17.09
CA LEU A 42 9.33 -5.71 -16.31
C LEU A 42 8.41 -4.88 -17.21
N ASN A 43 7.10 -4.98 -16.96
CA ASN A 43 6.11 -4.19 -17.67
C ASN A 43 5.91 -2.81 -17.00
N PHE A 44 6.77 -1.86 -17.38
CA PHE A 44 6.77 -0.52 -16.80
C PHE A 44 5.40 0.21 -16.90
N PRO A 45 4.71 0.25 -18.07
CA PRO A 45 3.40 0.91 -18.16
C PRO A 45 2.35 0.30 -17.23
N PHE A 46 2.34 -1.03 -17.11
CA PHE A 46 1.41 -1.72 -16.22
C PHE A 46 1.68 -1.40 -14.74
N ALA A 47 2.96 -1.49 -14.32
CA ALA A 47 3.37 -1.15 -12.97
C ALA A 47 3.10 0.33 -12.63
N LEU A 48 3.28 1.23 -13.60
CA LEU A 48 2.99 2.66 -13.45
C LEU A 48 1.50 2.90 -13.20
N VAL A 49 0.60 2.27 -13.97
CA VAL A 49 -0.86 2.42 -13.78
C VAL A 49 -1.27 1.92 -12.39
N ASN A 50 -0.79 0.75 -11.98
CA ASN A 50 -1.07 0.23 -10.63
C ASN A 50 -0.56 1.17 -9.54
N THR A 51 0.63 1.75 -9.73
CA THR A 51 1.23 2.71 -8.80
C THR A 51 0.43 4.01 -8.72
N ILE A 52 -0.03 4.55 -9.86
CA ILE A 52 -0.89 5.75 -9.88
C ILE A 52 -2.19 5.48 -9.11
N VAL A 53 -2.79 4.30 -9.26
CA VAL A 53 -3.99 3.93 -8.51
C VAL A 53 -3.70 3.88 -7.00
N LEU A 54 -2.57 3.30 -6.59
CA LEU A 54 -2.21 3.25 -5.16
C LEU A 54 -1.98 4.66 -4.59
N VAL A 55 -1.22 5.50 -5.28
CA VAL A 55 -0.96 6.89 -4.86
C VAL A 55 -2.24 7.71 -4.83
N ALA A 56 -3.12 7.53 -5.81
CA ALA A 56 -4.45 8.15 -5.82
C ALA A 56 -5.31 7.69 -4.62
N SER A 57 -5.13 6.46 -4.14
CA SER A 57 -5.85 5.93 -2.98
C SER A 57 -5.47 6.64 -1.68
N SER A 58 -4.25 7.18 -1.58
CA SER A 58 -3.81 7.97 -0.43
C SER A 58 -4.61 9.27 -0.31
N PHE A 59 -4.94 9.91 -1.44
CA PHE A 59 -5.84 11.07 -1.43
C PHE A 59 -7.25 10.71 -0.96
N THR A 60 -7.81 9.58 -1.41
CA THR A 60 -9.14 9.14 -0.96
C THR A 60 -9.13 8.75 0.52
N CYS A 61 -8.04 8.17 1.01
CA CYS A 61 -7.83 7.87 2.41
C CYS A 61 -7.88 9.15 3.26
N GLN A 62 -7.14 10.18 2.83
CA GLN A 62 -7.10 11.47 3.53
C GLN A 62 -8.47 12.14 3.59
N MET A 63 -9.25 12.09 2.51
CA MET A 63 -10.63 12.59 2.50
C MET A 63 -11.53 11.86 3.51
N GLY A 64 -11.31 10.55 3.68
CA GLY A 64 -11.98 9.75 4.71
C GLY A 64 -11.60 10.17 6.13
N VAL A 65 -10.34 10.51 6.38
CA VAL A 65 -9.89 11.04 7.67
C VAL A 65 -10.54 12.39 7.97
N PHE A 66 -10.59 13.31 7.00
CA PHE A 66 -11.26 14.59 7.19
C PHE A 66 -12.76 14.42 7.52
N ALA A 67 -13.41 13.40 6.96
CA ALA A 67 -14.79 13.06 7.34
C ALA A 67 -14.86 12.45 8.76
N ALA A 68 -13.88 11.66 9.16
CA ALA A 68 -13.78 11.11 10.52
C ALA A 68 -13.56 12.21 11.58
N GLU A 69 -12.73 13.20 11.30
CA GLU A 69 -12.49 14.37 12.16
C GLU A 69 -13.74 15.23 12.34
N ARG A 70 -14.59 15.32 11.30
CA ARG A 70 -15.92 15.93 11.38
C ARG A 70 -16.97 15.06 12.10
N LEU A 71 -16.58 13.88 12.60
CA LEU A 71 -17.46 12.88 13.20
C LEU A 71 -18.61 12.44 12.27
N GLN A 72 -18.31 12.35 10.97
CA GLN A 72 -19.26 11.94 9.93
C GLN A 72 -18.94 10.50 9.46
N PRO A 73 -19.47 9.47 10.14
CA PRO A 73 -19.17 8.08 9.79
C PRO A 73 -19.74 7.65 8.43
N ARG A 74 -20.88 8.21 8.03
CA ARG A 74 -21.62 7.82 6.82
C ARG A 74 -22.00 9.05 6.00
N ARG A 75 -22.28 8.84 4.71
CA ARG A 75 -22.72 9.90 3.81
C ARG A 75 -24.01 10.59 4.26
N LEU A 76 -24.07 11.90 4.05
CA LEU A 76 -25.25 12.74 4.27
C LEU A 76 -25.89 13.09 2.92
N GLY A 77 -26.44 12.09 2.22
CA GLY A 77 -27.10 12.29 0.93
C GLY A 77 -27.03 11.08 -0.01
N GLY A 78 -27.29 11.33 -1.29
CA GLY A 78 -27.25 10.32 -2.34
C GLY A 78 -25.84 9.78 -2.64
N PRO A 79 -25.72 8.61 -3.29
CA PRO A 79 -24.45 7.96 -3.57
C PRO A 79 -23.49 8.81 -4.42
N LEU A 80 -24.00 9.67 -5.29
CA LEU A 80 -23.20 10.48 -6.22
C LEU A 80 -22.73 11.82 -5.65
N SER A 81 -23.10 12.16 -4.41
CA SER A 81 -22.70 13.42 -3.79
C SER A 81 -21.35 13.28 -3.10
N PHE A 82 -20.26 13.23 -3.88
CA PHE A 82 -18.88 13.08 -3.37
C PHE A 82 -18.54 14.09 -2.25
N THR A 83 -19.08 15.30 -2.32
CA THR A 83 -18.90 16.35 -1.30
C THR A 83 -19.53 16.03 0.07
N ARG A 84 -20.44 15.06 0.12
CA ARG A 84 -21.19 14.65 1.33
C ARG A 84 -20.90 13.23 1.76
N TRP A 85 -19.85 12.61 1.22
CA TRP A 85 -19.41 11.29 1.63
C TRP A 85 -18.80 11.32 3.04
N GLY A 86 -19.13 10.29 3.83
CA GLY A 86 -18.58 10.09 5.16
C GLY A 86 -17.30 9.26 5.12
N MET A 87 -16.75 8.96 6.29
CA MET A 87 -15.54 8.16 6.44
C MET A 87 -15.68 6.79 5.74
N ASN A 88 -16.82 6.12 5.92
CA ASN A 88 -16.99 4.76 5.42
C ASN A 88 -16.95 4.69 3.89
N GLU A 89 -17.55 5.64 3.18
CA GLU A 89 -17.56 5.66 1.72
C GLU A 89 -16.15 5.92 1.15
N TRP A 90 -15.43 6.89 1.72
CA TRP A 90 -14.04 7.19 1.32
C TRP A 90 -13.07 6.03 1.62
N PHE A 91 -13.21 5.39 2.78
CA PHE A 91 -12.39 4.22 3.14
C PHE A 91 -12.75 3.00 2.30
N THR A 92 -14.02 2.84 1.90
CA THR A 92 -14.41 1.78 0.95
C THR A 92 -13.78 2.01 -0.42
N LEU A 93 -13.78 3.25 -0.92
CA LEU A 93 -13.09 3.58 -2.17
C LEU A 93 -11.59 3.30 -2.08
N THR A 94 -10.96 3.69 -0.98
CA THR A 94 -9.54 3.43 -0.72
C THR A 94 -9.26 1.92 -0.70
N PHE A 95 -10.12 1.13 -0.04
CA PHE A 95 -10.03 -0.33 -0.01
C PHE A 95 -10.12 -0.94 -1.42
N ILE A 96 -11.05 -0.49 -2.25
CA ILE A 96 -11.22 -1.00 -3.63
C ILE A 96 -9.96 -0.69 -4.46
N MET A 97 -9.42 0.52 -4.35
CA MET A 97 -8.20 0.93 -5.06
C MET A 97 -6.98 0.14 -4.59
N GLY A 98 -6.84 -0.11 -3.29
CA GLY A 98 -5.77 -0.97 -2.77
C GLY A 98 -5.94 -2.45 -3.13
N ALA A 99 -7.17 -2.96 -3.18
CA ALA A 99 -7.44 -4.32 -3.65
C ALA A 99 -7.12 -4.48 -5.15
N PHE A 100 -7.42 -3.46 -5.96
CA PHE A 100 -6.99 -3.39 -7.35
C PHE A 100 -5.46 -3.46 -7.48
N PHE A 101 -4.73 -2.71 -6.65
CA PHE A 101 -3.28 -2.75 -6.62
C PHE A 101 -2.74 -4.15 -6.28
N VAL A 102 -3.27 -4.81 -5.25
CA VAL A 102 -2.85 -6.18 -4.85
C VAL A 102 -3.16 -7.18 -5.97
N ALA A 103 -4.32 -7.09 -6.62
CA ALA A 103 -4.65 -7.92 -7.76
C ALA A 103 -3.69 -7.67 -8.94
N GLY A 104 -3.37 -6.41 -9.23
CA GLY A 104 -2.39 -6.03 -10.24
C GLY A 104 -1.01 -6.61 -9.96
N GLN A 105 -0.52 -6.49 -8.72
CA GLN A 105 0.74 -7.12 -8.30
C GLN A 105 0.72 -8.64 -8.42
N ALA A 106 -0.37 -9.30 -8.03
CA ALA A 106 -0.50 -10.75 -8.20
C ALA A 106 -0.45 -11.18 -9.67
N THR A 107 -1.05 -10.40 -10.58
CA THR A 107 -0.96 -10.68 -12.02
C THR A 107 0.45 -10.47 -12.58
N GLU A 108 1.18 -9.46 -12.11
CA GLU A 108 2.58 -9.23 -12.49
C GLU A 108 3.46 -10.40 -12.02
N TYR A 109 3.27 -10.87 -10.78
CA TYR A 109 3.96 -12.06 -10.28
C TYR A 109 3.66 -13.30 -11.10
N ALA A 110 2.40 -13.53 -11.48
CA ALA A 110 2.03 -14.67 -12.31
C ALA A 110 2.70 -14.62 -13.70
N MET A 111 2.77 -13.44 -14.32
CA MET A 111 3.45 -13.25 -15.60
C MET A 111 4.96 -13.50 -15.46
N LEU A 112 5.62 -12.91 -14.46
CA LEU A 112 7.06 -13.08 -14.23
C LEU A 112 7.43 -14.54 -13.93
N VAL A 113 6.63 -15.25 -13.14
CA VAL A 113 6.83 -16.70 -12.91
C VAL A 113 6.70 -17.48 -14.22
N SER A 114 5.75 -17.14 -15.09
CA SER A 114 5.61 -17.79 -16.40
C SER A 114 6.79 -17.51 -17.34
N GLU A 115 7.46 -16.37 -17.18
CA GLU A 115 8.71 -16.00 -17.84
C GLU A 115 9.97 -16.55 -17.14
N HIS A 116 9.79 -17.53 -16.24
CA HIS A 116 10.84 -18.23 -15.50
C HIS A 116 11.58 -17.36 -14.47
N VAL A 117 11.02 -16.20 -14.11
CA VAL A 117 11.49 -15.35 -13.01
C VAL A 117 10.69 -15.67 -11.76
N SER A 118 11.17 -16.62 -10.98
CA SER A 118 10.58 -17.04 -9.70
C SER A 118 11.45 -16.63 -8.50
N LEU A 119 10.91 -16.74 -7.29
CA LEU A 119 11.66 -16.47 -6.05
C LEU A 119 12.98 -17.26 -5.94
N SER A 120 13.02 -18.46 -6.51
CA SER A 120 14.19 -19.35 -6.49
C SER A 120 14.97 -19.39 -7.80
N SER A 121 14.64 -18.54 -8.76
CA SER A 121 15.28 -18.55 -10.08
C SER A 121 16.71 -18.00 -10.03
N ASN A 122 16.87 -16.78 -9.52
CA ASN A 122 18.16 -16.11 -9.43
C ASN A 122 18.14 -15.02 -8.34
N ALA A 123 19.27 -14.34 -8.15
CA ALA A 123 19.44 -13.30 -7.14
C ALA A 123 18.51 -12.09 -7.35
N TYR A 124 18.17 -11.77 -8.60
CA TYR A 124 17.22 -10.69 -8.89
C TYR A 124 15.80 -11.08 -8.50
N GLY A 125 15.33 -12.26 -8.93
CA GLY A 125 14.01 -12.78 -8.58
C GLY A 125 13.81 -12.84 -7.08
N SER A 126 14.80 -13.37 -6.34
CA SER A 126 14.73 -13.43 -4.88
C SER A 126 14.63 -12.04 -4.23
N ALA A 127 15.47 -11.09 -4.65
CA ALA A 127 15.44 -9.72 -4.14
C ALA A 127 14.12 -8.99 -4.48
N PHE A 128 13.64 -9.14 -5.73
CA PHE A 128 12.39 -8.57 -6.21
C PHE A 128 11.21 -9.08 -5.39
N TYR A 129 10.96 -10.39 -5.36
CA TYR A 129 9.81 -10.97 -4.65
C TYR A 129 9.88 -10.78 -3.14
N MET A 130 11.07 -10.72 -2.53
CA MET A 130 11.18 -10.40 -1.11
C MET A 130 10.79 -8.94 -0.85
N THR A 131 11.35 -7.99 -1.59
CA THR A 131 11.08 -6.55 -1.37
C THR A 131 9.64 -6.18 -1.69
N THR A 132 9.12 -6.58 -2.86
CA THR A 132 7.74 -6.27 -3.27
C THR A 132 6.72 -7.18 -2.58
N GLY A 133 7.08 -8.43 -2.25
CA GLY A 133 6.20 -9.37 -1.56
C GLY A 133 5.92 -8.97 -0.12
N PHE A 134 6.95 -8.60 0.65
CA PHE A 134 6.73 -8.06 1.99
C PHE A 134 5.93 -6.77 1.95
N HIS A 135 6.18 -5.89 0.99
CA HIS A 135 5.34 -4.73 0.78
C HIS A 135 3.87 -5.11 0.50
N GLY A 136 3.63 -6.07 -0.40
CA GLY A 136 2.29 -6.58 -0.69
C GLY A 136 1.58 -7.12 0.55
N LEU A 137 2.29 -7.82 1.44
CA LEU A 137 1.75 -8.26 2.74
C LEU A 137 1.33 -7.09 3.63
N HIS A 138 2.10 -5.99 3.64
CA HIS A 138 1.72 -4.77 4.37
C HIS A 138 0.47 -4.12 3.77
N VAL A 139 0.37 -4.04 2.44
CA VAL A 139 -0.85 -3.54 1.77
C VAL A 139 -2.06 -4.39 2.16
N ILE A 140 -1.95 -5.72 2.13
CA ILE A 140 -3.03 -6.63 2.56
C ILE A 140 -3.38 -6.41 4.03
N GLY A 141 -2.40 -6.24 4.91
CA GLY A 141 -2.62 -5.87 6.32
C GLY A 141 -3.40 -4.57 6.47
N GLY A 142 -3.10 -3.57 5.64
CA GLY A 142 -3.82 -2.29 5.59
C GLY A 142 -5.25 -2.43 5.08
N LEU A 143 -5.48 -3.27 4.06
CA LEU A 143 -6.82 -3.58 3.56
C LEU A 143 -7.69 -4.23 4.64
N ILE A 144 -7.11 -5.17 5.41
CA ILE A 144 -7.78 -5.78 6.56
C ILE A 144 -8.09 -4.71 7.61
N ALA A 145 -7.15 -3.80 7.91
CA ALA A 145 -7.37 -2.70 8.84
C ALA A 145 -8.52 -1.79 8.40
N PHE A 146 -8.64 -1.45 7.11
CA PHE A 146 -9.79 -0.69 6.61
C PHE A 146 -11.11 -1.42 6.81
N LEU A 147 -11.18 -2.71 6.51
CA LEU A 147 -12.40 -3.51 6.75
C LEU A 147 -12.78 -3.51 8.23
N LEU A 148 -11.80 -3.62 9.12
CA LEU A 148 -12.02 -3.56 10.57
C LEU A 148 -12.53 -2.18 11.02
N ILE A 149 -11.94 -1.08 10.54
CA ILE A 149 -12.38 0.27 10.88
C ILE A 149 -13.79 0.56 10.35
N ILE A 150 -14.07 0.18 9.10
CA ILE A 150 -15.40 0.31 8.49
C ILE A 150 -16.41 -0.54 9.29
N GLY A 151 -16.10 -1.81 9.57
CA GLY A 151 -16.95 -2.69 10.36
C GLY A 151 -17.23 -2.18 11.77
N ARG A 152 -16.20 -1.66 12.46
CA ARG A 152 -16.34 -1.01 13.78
C ARG A 152 -17.20 0.25 13.71
N SER A 153 -17.08 1.04 12.65
CA SER A 153 -17.94 2.22 12.41
C SER A 153 -19.42 1.84 12.26
N PHE A 154 -19.72 0.69 11.64
CA PHE A 154 -21.10 0.18 11.55
C PHE A 154 -21.62 -0.38 12.88
N ALA A 155 -20.76 -1.01 13.68
CA ALA A 155 -21.13 -1.59 14.97
C ALA A 155 -21.19 -0.56 16.13
N ALA A 156 -20.53 0.60 15.97
CA ALA A 156 -20.49 1.63 17.00
C ALA A 156 -21.87 2.26 17.22
N LYS A 157 -22.33 2.28 18.48
CA LYS A 157 -23.59 2.94 18.87
C LYS A 157 -23.52 4.46 18.75
N LYS A 158 -22.33 5.05 18.96
CA LYS A 158 -22.03 6.47 18.76
C LYS A 158 -20.63 6.55 18.16
N PHE A 159 -20.49 7.29 17.06
CA PHE A 159 -19.19 7.58 16.48
C PHE A 159 -18.56 8.75 17.23
N GLY A 160 -17.49 8.50 17.96
CA GLY A 160 -16.80 9.48 18.79
C GLY A 160 -15.35 9.69 18.39
N HIS A 161 -14.63 10.40 19.26
CA HIS A 161 -13.21 10.70 19.06
C HIS A 161 -12.33 9.45 19.07
N PHE A 162 -12.77 8.37 19.71
CA PHE A 162 -12.04 7.11 19.74
C PHE A 162 -12.04 6.42 18.37
N GLU A 163 -13.21 6.34 17.71
CA GLU A 163 -13.33 5.82 16.36
C GLU A 163 -12.60 6.72 15.34
N ALA A 164 -12.70 8.04 15.49
CA ALA A 164 -11.96 8.99 14.67
C ALA A 164 -10.44 8.82 14.82
N THR A 165 -9.94 8.66 16.07
CA THR A 165 -8.51 8.40 16.32
C THR A 165 -8.06 7.11 15.66
N SER A 166 -8.89 6.06 15.71
CA SER A 166 -8.61 4.77 15.07
C SER A 166 -8.50 4.91 13.54
N ALA A 167 -9.37 5.71 12.93
CA ALA A 167 -9.32 6.02 11.51
C ALA A 167 -8.07 6.81 11.11
N ILE A 168 -7.66 7.79 11.94
CA ILE A 168 -6.45 8.59 11.74
C ILE A 168 -5.19 7.70 11.76
N VAL A 169 -5.06 6.82 12.75
CA VAL A 169 -3.86 5.95 12.83
C VAL A 169 -3.81 4.92 11.71
N THR A 170 -4.95 4.39 11.26
CA THR A 170 -5.01 3.53 10.07
C THR A 170 -4.60 4.29 8.81
N SER A 171 -4.96 5.57 8.70
CA SER A 171 -4.50 6.42 7.59
C SER A 171 -3.00 6.67 7.62
N TYR A 172 -2.39 6.90 8.79
CA TYR A 172 -0.93 7.02 8.91
C TYR A 172 -0.21 5.77 8.40
N TYR A 173 -0.73 4.58 8.73
CA TYR A 173 -0.20 3.33 8.20
C TYR A 173 -0.34 3.24 6.68
N TRP A 174 -1.51 3.57 6.14
CA TRP A 174 -1.74 3.49 4.69
C TRP A 174 -0.82 4.42 3.89
N HIS A 175 -0.69 5.67 4.35
CA HIS A 175 0.23 6.64 3.74
C HIS A 175 1.69 6.18 3.84
N PHE A 176 2.09 5.58 4.97
CA PHE A 176 3.43 5.01 5.11
C PHE A 176 3.69 3.90 4.09
N VAL A 177 2.74 2.97 3.93
CA VAL A 177 2.83 1.89 2.95
C VAL A 177 2.98 2.48 1.54
N ASP A 178 2.17 3.46 1.17
CA ASP A 178 2.26 4.13 -0.14
C ASP A 178 3.62 4.82 -0.37
N VAL A 179 4.17 5.52 0.62
CA VAL A 179 5.51 6.14 0.54
C VAL A 179 6.60 5.09 0.32
N VAL A 180 6.54 3.96 1.03
CA VAL A 180 7.48 2.85 0.82
C VAL A 180 7.34 2.30 -0.61
N TRP A 181 6.12 2.18 -1.13
CA TRP A 181 5.90 1.74 -2.51
C TRP A 181 6.51 2.69 -3.53
N ILE A 182 6.37 4.00 -3.36
CA ILE A 182 7.00 4.99 -4.25
C ILE A 182 8.52 4.78 -4.27
N GLY A 183 9.14 4.55 -3.11
CA GLY A 183 10.56 4.20 -3.02
C GLY A 183 10.90 2.92 -3.79
N LEU A 184 10.12 1.85 -3.60
CA LEU A 184 10.31 0.58 -4.32
C LEU A 184 10.13 0.75 -5.83
N PHE A 185 9.11 1.47 -6.27
CA PHE A 185 8.82 1.71 -7.67
C PHE A 185 9.97 2.46 -8.36
N LEU A 186 10.47 3.53 -7.73
CA LEU A 186 11.60 4.30 -8.24
C LEU A 186 12.87 3.44 -8.33
N VAL A 187 13.14 2.60 -7.34
CA VAL A 187 14.35 1.75 -7.32
C VAL A 187 14.25 0.63 -8.36
N ILE A 188 13.13 -0.10 -8.41
CA ILE A 188 12.99 -1.31 -9.21
C ILE A 188 12.66 -1.00 -10.68
N TYR A 189 11.72 -0.09 -10.93
CA TYR A 189 11.17 0.13 -12.27
C TYR A 189 11.84 1.31 -13.01
N VAL A 190 12.31 2.32 -12.28
CA VAL A 190 12.93 3.52 -12.88
C VAL A 190 14.45 3.42 -12.91
N LEU A 191 15.09 3.15 -11.76
CA LEU A 191 16.55 3.11 -11.64
C LEU A 191 17.16 1.83 -12.22
N LYS A 192 16.38 0.73 -12.23
CA LYS A 192 16.73 -0.62 -12.72
C LYS A 192 18.02 -1.16 -12.10
#